data_AF-A0A8K0GAV6-F1
#
_entry.id   AF-A0A8K0GAV6-F1
#
_cell.length_a   1.000
_cell.length_b   1.000
_cell.length_c   1.000
_cell.angle_alpha   90.00
_cell.angle_beta   90.00
_cell.angle_gamma   90.00
#
_symmetry.space_group_name_H-M   'P 1'
#
loop_
_entity.id
_entity.type
_entity.pdbx_description
1 polymer ?
#
loop_
_entity_poly.entity_id
_entity_poly.type
_entity_poly.pdbx_seq_one_letter_code
_entity_poly.pdbx_strand_id
1 'polypeptide(L)'
;PFVDWFTYGMFYLRVPPRILRKTLCLPFPFQMNSCQATDMLAWGFDYEQSDPETLPITLIQNSDATSTKTISHMIQFVNNGGKFQQYDYGRKKNMEIYGTPDPPMYSLYKFRVPVYLIRGENDLLSTKE
;
A
#
# COMPACT_ATOMS: atom_id res chain seq x y z
N PRO A 1 -12.04 -11.51 -7.54
CA PRO A 1 -13.23 -12.39 -7.76
C PRO A 1 -13.74 -13.08 -6.48
N PHE A 2 -12.89 -13.65 -5.63
CA PHE A 2 -13.27 -14.05 -4.26
C PHE A 2 -13.02 -12.92 -3.25
N VAL A 3 -11.83 -12.29 -3.33
CA VAL A 3 -11.45 -11.17 -2.46
C VAL A 3 -12.43 -10.02 -2.54
N ASP A 4 -12.74 -9.60 -3.76
CA ASP A 4 -13.70 -8.55 -4.05
C ASP A 4 -15.11 -8.83 -3.48
N TRP A 5 -15.54 -10.10 -3.51
CA TRP A 5 -16.84 -10.52 -2.99
C TRP A 5 -16.91 -10.44 -1.47
N PHE A 6 -15.92 -10.99 -0.75
CA PHE A 6 -15.96 -10.98 0.72
C PHE A 6 -15.63 -9.61 1.33
N THR A 7 -14.92 -8.75 0.58
CA THR A 7 -14.56 -7.40 1.01
C THR A 7 -15.54 -6.32 0.53
N TYR A 8 -16.56 -6.69 -0.27
CA TYR A 8 -17.41 -5.72 -0.97
C TYR A 8 -16.61 -4.69 -1.80
N GLY A 9 -15.48 -5.12 -2.35
CA GLY A 9 -14.53 -4.28 -3.10
C GLY A 9 -13.72 -3.30 -2.25
N MET A 10 -13.79 -3.41 -0.92
CA MET A 10 -13.18 -2.47 0.03
C MET A 10 -12.32 -3.20 1.05
N PHE A 11 -11.04 -2.89 1.09
CA PHE A 11 -10.13 -3.34 2.13
C PHE A 11 -10.12 -2.32 3.27
N TYR A 12 -10.84 -2.62 4.36
CA TYR A 12 -10.90 -1.76 5.54
C TYR A 12 -9.68 -1.98 6.43
N LEU A 13 -8.84 -0.96 6.61
CA LEU A 13 -7.80 -0.98 7.65
C LEU A 13 -8.29 -0.37 8.98
N ARG A 14 -9.48 0.28 8.97
CA ARG A 14 -10.00 1.03 10.12
C ARG A 14 -10.92 0.22 11.03
N VAL A 15 -11.94 -0.48 10.53
CA VAL A 15 -12.87 -1.27 11.37
C VAL A 15 -13.25 -2.53 10.58
N PRO A 16 -13.17 -3.75 11.13
CA PRO A 16 -12.76 -4.15 12.50
C PRO A 16 -11.27 -4.06 12.90
N PRO A 17 -10.26 -3.82 12.02
CA PRO A 17 -8.85 -3.89 12.45
C PRO A 17 -8.42 -2.90 13.54
N ARG A 18 -9.13 -1.79 13.79
CA ARG A 18 -8.84 -0.89 14.92
C ARG A 18 -8.98 -1.56 16.28
N ILE A 19 -10.02 -2.37 16.49
CA ILE A 19 -10.22 -3.08 17.76
C ILE A 19 -9.10 -4.11 17.91
N LEU A 20 -8.83 -4.87 16.85
CA LEU A 20 -7.77 -5.85 16.82
C LEU A 20 -6.39 -5.23 17.07
N ARG A 21 -6.03 -4.13 16.38
CA ARG A 21 -4.78 -3.39 16.57
C ARG A 21 -4.65 -2.83 17.98
N LYS A 22 -5.74 -2.29 18.56
CA LYS A 22 -5.73 -1.86 19.96
C LYS A 22 -5.35 -3.01 20.89
N THR A 23 -5.99 -4.17 20.73
CA THR A 23 -5.73 -5.34 21.58
C THR A 23 -4.33 -5.92 21.35
N LEU A 24 -3.81 -5.86 20.12
CA LEU A 24 -2.49 -6.43 19.77
C LEU A 24 -1.33 -5.51 20.14
N CYS A 25 -1.50 -4.18 20.07
CA CYS A 25 -0.41 -3.21 20.21
C CYS A 25 -0.43 -2.42 21.53
N LEU A 26 -1.50 -2.52 22.34
CA LEU A 26 -1.66 -1.82 23.63
C LEU A 26 -2.25 -2.78 24.69
N PRO A 27 -2.07 -2.53 26.01
CA PRO A 27 -1.36 -1.39 26.62
C PRO A 27 0.08 -1.68 27.06
N PHE A 28 0.59 -2.91 26.91
CA PHE A 28 1.85 -3.31 27.52
C PHE A 28 3.07 -3.01 26.63
N PRO A 29 4.27 -2.72 27.20
CA PRO A 29 5.47 -2.42 26.43
C PRO A 29 5.89 -3.52 25.44
N PHE A 30 5.72 -4.79 25.80
CA PHE A 30 6.04 -5.90 24.89
C PHE A 30 5.14 -5.91 23.64
N GLN A 31 3.89 -5.47 23.76
CA GLN A 31 2.94 -5.35 22.65
C GLN A 31 3.30 -4.18 21.74
N MET A 32 3.72 -3.06 22.33
CA MET A 32 4.18 -1.89 21.59
C MET A 32 5.41 -2.24 20.73
N ASN A 33 6.40 -2.90 21.32
CA ASN A 33 7.61 -3.33 20.62
C ASN A 33 7.33 -4.37 19.53
N SER A 34 6.43 -5.32 19.77
CA SER A 34 6.06 -6.32 18.75
C SER A 34 5.26 -5.67 17.60
N CYS A 35 4.42 -4.69 17.90
CA CYS A 35 3.71 -3.89 16.91
C CYS A 35 4.68 -3.07 16.05
N GLN A 36 5.66 -2.42 16.67
CA GLN A 36 6.75 -1.71 15.99
C GLN A 36 7.53 -2.62 15.05
N ALA A 37 7.98 -3.78 15.51
CA ALA A 37 8.70 -4.73 14.67
C ALA A 37 7.87 -5.21 13.47
N THR A 38 6.56 -5.44 13.66
CA THR A 38 5.66 -5.85 12.59
C THR A 38 5.44 -4.76 11.55
N ASP A 39 5.32 -3.51 11.99
CA ASP A 39 5.16 -2.36 11.08
C ASP A 39 6.44 -2.14 10.26
N MET A 40 7.61 -2.21 10.90
CA MET A 40 8.90 -2.10 10.22
C MET A 40 9.15 -3.19 9.19
N LEU A 41 8.68 -4.41 9.45
CA LEU A 41 8.75 -5.52 8.47
C LEU A 41 7.96 -5.21 7.19
N ALA A 42 6.93 -4.39 7.27
CA ALA A 42 6.12 -4.01 6.13
C ALA A 42 6.71 -2.83 5.34
N TRP A 43 7.30 -1.83 6.02
CA TRP A 43 7.67 -0.55 5.40
C TRP A 43 9.18 -0.29 5.34
N GLY A 44 9.96 -0.81 6.28
CA GLY A 44 11.38 -0.52 6.45
C GLY A 44 11.79 -0.37 7.92
N PHE A 45 13.04 -0.70 8.22
CA PHE A 45 13.58 -0.65 9.58
C PHE A 45 14.21 0.71 9.89
N ASP A 46 13.67 1.39 10.90
CA ASP A 46 14.26 2.57 11.52
C ASP A 46 13.79 2.72 12.98
N TYR A 47 14.59 2.19 13.91
CA TYR A 47 14.23 2.15 15.34
C TYR A 47 14.31 3.52 16.02
N GLU A 48 15.13 4.42 15.48
CA GLU A 48 15.31 5.76 16.06
C GLU A 48 14.17 6.69 15.67
N GLN A 49 13.60 6.53 14.48
CA GLN A 49 12.51 7.37 13.96
C GLN A 49 11.11 6.76 14.13
N SER A 50 11.02 5.52 14.64
CA SER A 50 9.75 4.84 14.91
C SER A 50 9.58 4.62 16.41
N ASP A 51 8.87 5.51 17.09
CA ASP A 51 8.66 5.41 18.54
C ASP A 51 7.53 4.40 18.87
N PRO A 52 7.81 3.31 19.60
CA PRO A 52 6.82 2.29 19.93
C PRO A 52 5.69 2.79 20.84
N GLU A 53 5.87 3.87 21.60
CA GLU A 53 4.81 4.41 22.47
C GLU A 53 3.75 5.17 21.68
N THR A 54 4.16 5.84 20.59
CA THR A 54 3.26 6.66 19.75
C THR A 54 2.70 5.87 18.56
N LEU A 55 3.46 4.90 18.05
CA LEU A 55 3.13 4.14 16.85
C LEU A 55 1.74 3.47 16.91
N PRO A 56 1.32 2.77 17.98
CA PRO A 56 0.00 2.13 18.03
C PRO A 56 -1.15 3.12 17.80
N ILE A 57 -1.06 4.32 18.41
CA ILE A 57 -2.08 5.36 18.29
C ILE A 57 -2.11 5.90 16.85
N THR A 58 -0.94 6.20 16.30
CA THR A 58 -0.77 6.67 14.91
C THR A 58 -1.36 5.66 13.92
N LEU A 59 -1.03 4.38 14.07
CA LEU A 59 -1.53 3.31 13.21
C LEU A 59 -3.05 3.17 13.29
N ILE A 60 -3.64 3.30 14.48
CA ILE A 60 -5.09 3.23 14.67
C ILE A 60 -5.82 4.43 14.04
N GLN A 61 -5.22 5.61 14.08
CA GLN A 61 -5.82 6.85 13.57
C GLN A 61 -5.70 6.97 12.05
N ASN A 62 -4.56 6.58 11.49
CA ASN A 62 -4.21 6.81 10.08
C ASN A 62 -4.55 5.62 9.17
N SER A 63 -5.09 4.53 9.72
CA SER A 63 -5.62 3.43 8.92
C SER A 63 -6.99 3.78 8.35
N ASP A 64 -7.11 3.80 7.03
CA ASP A 64 -8.38 4.01 6.32
C ASP A 64 -8.69 2.87 5.34
N ALA A 65 -9.82 2.94 4.64
CA ALA A 65 -10.18 1.96 3.62
C ALA A 65 -9.50 2.27 2.28
N THR A 66 -9.12 1.22 1.55
CA THR A 66 -8.74 1.32 0.13
C THR A 66 -9.53 0.32 -0.70
N SER A 67 -9.63 0.53 -2.01
CA SER A 67 -10.33 -0.43 -2.87
C SER A 67 -9.46 -1.66 -3.16
N THR A 68 -10.09 -2.83 -3.27
CA THR A 68 -9.43 -4.06 -3.74
C THR A 68 -8.74 -3.88 -5.08
N LYS A 69 -9.32 -3.05 -5.95
CA LYS A 69 -8.75 -2.69 -7.25
C LYS A 69 -7.42 -1.96 -7.12
N THR A 70 -7.27 -1.07 -6.14
CA THR A 70 -6.01 -0.35 -5.90
C THR A 70 -4.91 -1.34 -5.51
N ILE A 71 -5.21 -2.24 -4.57
CA ILE A 71 -4.27 -3.30 -4.15
C ILE A 71 -3.93 -4.21 -5.34
N SER A 72 -4.93 -4.62 -6.12
CA SER A 72 -4.73 -5.43 -7.32
C SER A 72 -3.87 -4.71 -8.37
N HIS A 73 -3.99 -3.39 -8.50
CA HIS A 73 -3.15 -2.60 -9.41
C HIS A 73 -1.70 -2.56 -8.95
N MET A 74 -1.45 -2.41 -7.65
CA MET A 74 -0.08 -2.48 -7.10
C MET A 74 0.54 -3.85 -7.37
N ILE A 75 -0.22 -4.94 -7.23
CA ILE A 75 0.24 -6.29 -7.58
C ILE A 75 0.54 -6.40 -9.09
N GLN A 76 -0.24 -5.75 -9.96
CA GLN A 76 0.06 -5.72 -11.39
C GLN A 76 1.40 -5.06 -11.69
N PHE A 77 1.78 -3.98 -10.97
CA PHE A 77 3.10 -3.36 -11.11
C PHE A 77 4.24 -4.30 -10.72
N VAL A 78 4.09 -5.05 -9.64
CA VAL A 78 5.10 -6.02 -9.21
C VAL A 78 5.23 -7.14 -10.26
N ASN A 79 4.10 -7.67 -10.73
CA ASN A 79 4.09 -8.80 -11.66
C ASN A 79 4.48 -8.45 -13.09
N ASN A 80 4.29 -7.20 -13.52
CA ASN A 80 4.58 -6.77 -14.90
C ASN A 80 6.01 -6.24 -15.09
N GLY A 81 6.87 -6.37 -14.06
CA GLY A 81 8.24 -5.88 -14.08
C GLY A 81 8.36 -4.36 -13.92
N GLY A 82 7.44 -3.75 -13.16
CA GLY A 82 7.48 -2.31 -12.86
C GLY A 82 6.98 -1.41 -13.98
N LYS A 83 6.21 -1.93 -14.95
CA LYS A 83 5.64 -1.09 -16.03
C LYS A 83 4.63 -0.12 -15.44
N PHE A 84 4.97 1.17 -15.49
CA PHE A 84 4.08 2.24 -15.05
C PHE A 84 2.95 2.49 -16.06
N GLN A 85 1.85 1.75 -15.89
CA GLN A 85 0.70 1.70 -16.79
C GLN A 85 -0.65 1.79 -16.06
N GLN A 86 -1.72 2.04 -16.84
CA GLN A 86 -3.09 1.97 -16.32
C GLN A 86 -3.46 0.56 -15.84
N TYR A 87 -4.57 0.43 -15.12
CA TYR A 87 -5.04 -0.87 -14.61
C TYR A 87 -5.28 -1.86 -15.75
N ASP A 88 -4.76 -3.08 -15.64
CA ASP A 88 -5.00 -4.13 -16.62
C ASP A 88 -6.30 -4.89 -16.29
N TYR A 89 -7.34 -4.72 -17.09
CA TYR A 89 -8.60 -5.45 -16.94
C TYR A 89 -8.62 -6.79 -17.70
N GLY A 90 -7.54 -7.14 -18.37
CA GLY A 90 -7.45 -8.23 -19.33
C GLY A 90 -7.88 -7.80 -20.74
N ARG A 91 -7.33 -8.49 -21.75
CA ARG A 91 -7.39 -8.08 -23.17
C ARG A 91 -8.76 -7.64 -23.68
N LYS A 92 -9.81 -8.42 -23.41
CA LYS A 92 -11.18 -8.10 -23.85
C LYS A 92 -11.66 -6.77 -23.26
N LYS A 93 -11.49 -6.60 -21.95
CA LYS A 93 -11.98 -5.42 -21.25
C LYS A 93 -11.10 -4.20 -21.49
N ASN A 94 -9.79 -4.39 -21.72
CA ASN A 94 -8.89 -3.35 -22.17
C ASN A 94 -9.29 -2.83 -23.55
N MET A 95 -9.67 -3.70 -24.50
CA MET A 95 -10.18 -3.24 -25.80
C MET A 95 -11.44 -2.39 -25.65
N GLU A 96 -12.36 -2.79 -24.76
CA GLU A 96 -13.59 -2.01 -24.49
C GLU A 96 -13.31 -0.65 -23.83
N ILE A 97 -12.34 -0.56 -22.91
CA ILE A 97 -12.07 0.65 -22.11
C ILE A 97 -11.03 1.57 -22.77
N TYR A 98 -9.96 0.99 -23.31
CA TYR A 98 -8.79 1.70 -23.83
C TYR A 98 -8.69 1.69 -25.36
N GLY A 99 -9.43 0.80 -26.05
CA GLY A 99 -9.28 0.58 -27.48
C GLY A 99 -8.04 -0.23 -27.87
N THR A 100 -7.27 -0.70 -26.89
CA THR A 100 -6.05 -1.51 -27.07
C THR A 100 -6.11 -2.77 -26.21
N PRO A 101 -5.49 -3.88 -26.63
CA PRO A 101 -5.51 -5.12 -25.85
C PRO A 101 -4.67 -5.01 -24.57
N ASP A 102 -3.65 -4.17 -24.58
CA ASP A 102 -2.78 -3.89 -23.44
C ASP A 102 -3.10 -2.51 -22.85
N PRO A 103 -2.96 -2.32 -21.52
CA PRO A 103 -3.20 -1.03 -20.89
C PRO A 103 -2.15 0.01 -21.33
N PRO A 104 -2.53 1.27 -21.55
CA PRO A 104 -1.60 2.30 -21.95
C PRO A 104 -0.62 2.68 -20.82
N MET A 105 0.62 2.98 -21.20
CA MET A 105 1.67 3.46 -20.29
C MET A 105 1.45 4.92 -19.90
N TYR A 106 1.75 5.26 -18.65
CA TYR A 106 1.83 6.65 -18.21
C TYR A 106 3.15 7.27 -18.68
N SER A 107 3.07 8.38 -19.41
CA SER A 107 4.25 9.08 -19.92
C SER A 107 4.72 10.15 -18.93
N LEU A 108 5.83 9.88 -18.23
CA LEU A 108 6.45 10.84 -17.33
C LEU A 108 6.97 12.08 -18.07
N TYR A 109 7.27 12.00 -19.37
CA TYR A 109 7.68 13.15 -20.19
C TYR A 109 6.61 14.25 -20.30
N LYS A 110 5.34 13.91 -20.06
CA LYS A 110 4.24 14.89 -20.05
C LYS A 110 4.18 15.68 -18.75
N PHE A 111 4.87 15.22 -17.71
CA PHE A 111 4.91 15.85 -16.41
C PHE A 111 5.96 16.98 -16.42
N ARG A 112 5.50 18.24 -16.29
CA ARG A 112 6.35 19.45 -16.38
C ARG A 112 6.46 20.22 -15.07
N VAL A 113 5.87 19.71 -13.99
CA VAL A 113 5.89 20.37 -12.69
C VAL A 113 7.24 20.10 -12.03
N PRO A 114 7.96 21.12 -11.52
CA PRO A 114 9.18 20.90 -10.75
C PRO A 114 8.88 20.02 -9.53
N VAL A 115 9.66 18.96 -9.33
CA VAL A 115 9.48 17.99 -8.23
C VAL A 115 10.80 17.76 -7.52
N TYR A 116 10.72 17.69 -6.19
CA TYR A 116 11.77 17.16 -5.34
C TYR A 116 11.43 15.70 -5.01
N LEU A 117 12.37 14.80 -5.27
CA LEU A 117 12.24 13.40 -4.90
C LEU A 117 13.06 13.15 -3.63
N ILE A 118 12.38 12.77 -2.55
CA ILE A 118 12.99 12.35 -1.29
C ILE A 118 12.67 10.88 -1.10
N ARG A 119 13.69 10.07 -0.82
CA ARG A 119 13.58 8.61 -0.68
C ARG A 119 14.26 8.19 0.62
N GLY A 120 13.63 7.29 1.36
CA GLY A 120 14.27 6.62 2.49
C GLY A 120 15.25 5.55 2.01
N GLU A 121 16.45 5.51 2.58
CA GLU A 121 17.44 4.49 2.22
C GLU A 121 16.93 3.07 2.56
N ASN A 122 16.24 2.95 3.69
CA ASN A 122 15.68 1.70 4.24
C ASN A 122 14.24 1.42 3.79
N ASP A 123 13.68 2.17 2.83
CA ASP A 123 12.32 1.98 2.33
C ASP A 123 12.22 0.68 1.50
N LEU A 124 11.36 -0.24 1.96
CA LEU A 124 11.17 -1.56 1.33
C LEU A 124 10.20 -1.53 0.13
N LEU A 125 9.45 -0.44 -0.05
CA LEU A 125 8.52 -0.28 -1.17
C LEU A 125 9.12 0.56 -2.30
N SER A 126 9.86 1.61 -1.95
CA SER A 126 10.62 2.43 -2.88
C SER A 126 12.10 2.08 -2.78
N THR A 127 12.49 0.94 -3.34
CA THR A 127 13.88 0.46 -3.32
C THR A 127 14.77 1.23 -4.30
N LYS A 128 16.09 1.17 -4.09
CA LYS A 128 17.06 1.59 -5.11
C LYS A 128 17.03 0.56 -6.25
N GLU A 129 17.09 1.03 -7.48
CA GLU A 129 17.24 0.18 -8.68
C GLU A 129 18.55 -0.64 -8.64
#